data_AF-A0A9C7TG43-F1
#
_entry.id   AF-A0A9C7TG43-F1
#
_cell.length_a   1.000
_cell.length_b   1.000
_cell.length_c   1.000
_cell.angle_alpha   90.00
_cell.angle_beta   90.00
_cell.angle_gamma   90.00
#
_symmetry.space_group_name_H-M   'P 1'
#
loop_
_entity.id
_entity.type
_entity.pdbx_description
1 polymer ?
#
loop_
_entity_poly.entity_id
_entity_poly.type
_entity_poly.pdbx_seq_one_letter_code
_entity_poly.pdbx_strand_id
1 'polypeptide(L)'
;RANDEIGVFVQIEKAEAVERIDEILSVEGLTGVYCGPSDMSLSLGFLPDPDHPEVVSRFRRVMDSCRRHGKVGGIAAGTPSRGRFWAEQGARLVVVGSDRRILSEGAREVLREARGGTAKVRPG
;
A
#
# COMPACT_ATOMS: atom_id res chain seq x y z
N ARG A 1 28.60 -1.14 -10.11
CA ARG A 1 27.60 -1.48 -11.13
C ARG A 1 26.52 -2.41 -10.59
N ALA A 2 26.82 -3.65 -10.18
CA ALA A 2 25.77 -4.51 -9.59
C ALA A 2 25.03 -3.86 -8.40
N ASN A 3 25.75 -3.21 -7.49
CA ASN A 3 25.15 -2.55 -6.32
C ASN A 3 24.27 -1.34 -6.67
N ASP A 4 24.54 -0.67 -7.80
CA ASP A 4 23.83 0.54 -8.21
C ASP A 4 22.45 0.22 -8.84
N GLU A 5 22.22 -1.05 -9.15
CA GLU A 5 20.99 -1.56 -9.77
C GLU A 5 20.07 -2.27 -8.76
N ILE A 6 20.49 -2.40 -7.49
CA ILE A 6 19.72 -3.06 -6.44
C ILE A 6 18.86 -2.05 -5.69
N GLY A 7 17.55 -2.25 -5.69
CA GLY A 7 16.61 -1.54 -4.84
C GLY A 7 16.44 -2.23 -3.49
N VAL A 8 16.67 -1.52 -2.39
CA VAL A 8 16.46 -2.03 -1.02
C VAL A 8 15.28 -1.31 -0.38
N PHE A 9 14.28 -2.09 0.01
CA PHE A 9 13.08 -1.61 0.68
C PHE A 9 12.88 -2.36 1.99
N VAL A 10 12.47 -1.65 3.03
CA VAL A 10 12.07 -2.25 4.31
C VAL A 10 10.58 -2.04 4.56
N GLN A 11 9.94 -3.00 5.20
CA GLN A 11 8.51 -2.96 5.46
C GLN A 11 8.19 -2.19 6.75
N ILE A 12 7.18 -1.32 6.69
CA ILE A 12 6.70 -0.52 7.82
C ILE A 12 5.27 -0.95 8.14
N GLU A 13 5.12 -1.69 9.23
CA GLU A 13 3.88 -2.37 9.62
C GLU A 13 3.63 -2.37 11.13
N LYS A 14 4.44 -1.62 11.89
CA LYS A 14 4.31 -1.46 13.34
C LYS A 14 4.34 0.01 13.73
N ALA A 15 3.59 0.35 14.77
CA ALA A 15 3.50 1.73 15.28
C ALA A 15 4.88 2.32 15.61
N GLU A 16 5.74 1.53 16.27
CA GLU A 16 7.08 1.95 16.69
C GLU A 16 7.99 2.28 15.49
N ALA A 17 7.82 1.60 14.36
CA ALA A 17 8.57 1.88 13.14
C ALA A 17 8.18 3.23 12.53
N VAL A 18 6.91 3.62 12.67
CA VAL A 18 6.43 4.94 12.22
C VAL A 18 7.01 6.06 13.10
N GLU A 19 7.16 5.82 14.39
CA GLU A 19 7.78 6.81 15.29
C GLU A 19 9.26 7.05 14.98
N ARG A 20 9.95 6.03 14.46
CA ARG A 20 11.38 6.09 14.08
C ARG A 20 11.61 6.25 12.58
N ILE A 21 10.59 6.69 11.83
CA ILE A 21 10.64 6.63 10.37
C ILE A 21 11.79 7.46 9.77
N ASP A 22 12.08 8.64 10.31
CA ASP A 22 13.17 9.49 9.82
C ASP A 22 14.56 8.85 10.10
N GLU A 23 14.72 8.14 11.22
CA GLU A 23 15.93 7.35 11.53
C GLU A 23 16.10 6.20 10.53
N ILE A 24 15.03 5.44 10.27
CA ILE A 24 15.04 4.33 9.30
C ILE A 24 15.40 4.85 7.90
N LEU A 25 14.81 5.96 7.47
CA LEU A 25 15.06 6.56 6.16
C LEU A 25 16.44 7.21 6.03
N SER A 26 17.14 7.46 7.14
CA SER A 26 18.51 7.96 7.14
C SER A 26 19.56 6.87 6.83
N VAL A 27 19.18 5.59 6.87
CA VAL A 27 20.09 4.47 6.59
C VAL A 27 20.61 4.55 5.14
N GLU A 28 21.93 4.49 5.01
CA GLU A 28 22.62 4.49 3.72
C GLU A 28 22.25 3.24 2.90
N GLY A 29 22.10 3.41 1.58
CA GLY A 29 21.73 2.32 0.68
C GLY A 29 20.24 1.98 0.64
N LEU A 30 19.41 2.53 1.55
CA LEU A 30 17.97 2.31 1.51
C LEU A 30 17.34 3.07 0.34
N THR A 31 16.61 2.38 -0.54
CA THR A 31 15.84 3.00 -1.63
C THR A 31 14.54 3.62 -1.11
N GLY A 32 13.92 2.96 -0.15
CA GLY A 32 12.65 3.41 0.42
C GLY A 32 12.04 2.43 1.40
N VAL A 33 10.76 2.62 1.66
CA VAL A 33 9.97 1.77 2.55
C VAL A 33 8.71 1.27 1.84
N TYR A 34 8.16 0.18 2.34
CA TYR A 34 6.91 -0.38 1.86
C TYR A 34 5.93 -0.55 3.02
N CYS A 35 4.73 -0.01 2.91
CA CYS A 35 3.75 0.04 3.97
C CYS A 35 2.71 -1.09 3.83
N GLY A 36 2.46 -1.81 4.91
CA GLY A 36 1.45 -2.86 5.00
C GLY A 36 0.28 -2.44 5.89
N PRO A 37 -0.84 -1.92 5.35
CA PRO A 37 -1.89 -1.37 6.19
C PRO A 37 -2.66 -2.38 7.04
N SER A 38 -2.93 -3.57 6.49
CA SER A 38 -3.59 -4.63 7.26
C SER A 38 -2.77 -5.06 8.48
N ASP A 39 -1.45 -5.21 8.29
CA ASP A 39 -0.53 -5.60 9.37
C ASP A 39 -0.37 -4.47 10.41
N MET A 40 -0.38 -3.20 9.96
CA MET A 40 -0.43 -2.06 10.87
C MET A 40 -1.69 -2.06 11.72
N SER A 41 -2.88 -2.33 11.15
CA SER A 41 -4.12 -2.43 11.93
C SER A 41 -3.98 -3.49 13.03
N LEU A 42 -3.44 -4.66 12.69
CA LEU A 42 -3.17 -5.73 13.66
C LEU A 42 -2.18 -5.28 14.75
N SER A 43 -1.11 -4.59 14.38
CA SER A 43 -0.11 -4.08 15.33
C SER A 43 -0.70 -3.08 16.33
N LEU A 44 -1.75 -2.37 15.95
CA LEU A 44 -2.47 -1.41 16.79
C LEU A 44 -3.60 -2.05 17.61
N GLY A 45 -3.78 -3.37 17.51
CA GLY A 45 -4.82 -4.12 18.24
C GLY A 45 -6.19 -4.12 17.56
N PHE A 46 -6.28 -3.72 16.28
CA PHE A 46 -7.50 -3.79 15.50
C PHE A 46 -7.56 -5.10 14.69
N LEU A 47 -8.75 -5.43 14.19
CA LEU A 47 -8.86 -6.35 13.05
C LEU A 47 -8.23 -5.70 11.80
N PRO A 48 -7.91 -6.48 10.75
CA PRO A 48 -7.41 -5.92 9.50
C PRO A 48 -8.37 -4.89 8.91
N ASP A 49 -8.03 -3.61 9.09
CA ASP A 49 -8.78 -2.46 8.62
C ASP A 49 -7.79 -1.40 8.07
N PRO A 50 -7.40 -1.54 6.79
CA PRO A 50 -6.52 -0.60 6.09
C PRO A 50 -7.00 0.85 6.06
N ASP A 51 -8.29 1.07 6.31
CA ASP A 51 -8.94 2.38 6.21
C ASP A 51 -9.18 3.01 7.58
N HIS A 52 -8.79 2.32 8.65
CA HIS A 52 -8.85 2.86 10.00
C HIS A 52 -8.13 4.23 10.07
N PRO A 53 -8.75 5.28 10.63
CA PRO A 53 -8.20 6.64 10.60
C PRO A 53 -6.78 6.74 11.15
N GLU A 54 -6.46 5.98 12.19
CA GLU A 54 -5.12 5.94 12.77
C GLU A 54 -4.09 5.33 11.81
N VAL A 55 -4.44 4.24 11.11
CA VAL A 55 -3.58 3.58 10.13
C VAL A 55 -3.29 4.54 8.97
N VAL A 56 -4.32 5.21 8.47
CA VAL A 56 -4.18 6.21 7.40
C VAL A 56 -3.32 7.39 7.85
N SER A 57 -3.54 7.91 9.06
CA SER A 57 -2.74 9.01 9.62
C SER A 57 -1.24 8.65 9.72
N ARG A 58 -0.95 7.45 10.23
CA ARG A 58 0.42 6.94 10.35
C ARG A 58 1.12 6.82 9.00
N PHE A 59 0.47 6.28 7.98
CA PHE A 59 1.11 6.18 6.67
C PHE A 59 1.22 7.51 5.92
N ARG A 60 0.34 8.48 6.16
CA ARG A 60 0.57 9.85 5.67
C ARG A 60 1.88 10.42 6.23
N ARG A 61 2.14 10.24 7.53
CA ARG A 61 3.42 10.62 8.15
C ARG A 61 4.60 9.91 7.50
N VAL A 62 4.47 8.62 7.18
CA VAL A 62 5.51 7.85 6.47
C VAL A 62 5.75 8.43 5.07
N MET A 63 4.70 8.70 4.28
CA MET A 63 4.84 9.29 2.94
C MET A 63 5.50 10.67 2.98
N ASP A 64 5.10 11.52 3.94
CA ASP A 64 5.71 12.83 4.13
C ASP A 64 7.20 12.72 4.49
N SER A 65 7.56 11.77 5.36
CA SER A 65 8.95 11.51 5.74
C SER A 65 9.77 10.98 4.56
N CYS A 66 9.24 10.04 3.78
CA CYS A 66 9.87 9.56 2.55
C CYS A 66 10.17 10.72 1.59
N ARG A 67 9.22 11.64 1.41
CA ARG A 67 9.41 12.83 0.57
C ARG A 67 10.54 13.71 1.10
N ARG A 68 10.59 13.99 2.41
CA ARG A 68 11.65 14.81 3.02
C ARG A 68 13.04 14.20 2.85
N HIS A 69 13.16 12.87 2.96
CA HIS A 69 14.42 12.14 2.83
C HIS A 69 14.78 11.79 1.37
N GLY A 70 13.95 12.15 0.39
CA GLY A 70 14.15 11.80 -1.01
C GLY A 70 14.04 10.29 -1.29
N LYS A 71 13.38 9.53 -0.42
CA LYS A 71 13.20 8.08 -0.52
C LYS A 71 11.84 7.71 -1.11
N VAL A 72 11.72 6.49 -1.61
CA VAL A 72 10.46 5.98 -2.17
C VAL A 72 9.53 5.52 -1.04
N GLY A 73 8.33 6.12 -0.96
CA GLY A 73 7.24 5.58 -0.14
C GLY A 73 6.40 4.59 -0.96
N GLY A 74 6.30 3.35 -0.51
CA GLY A 74 5.47 2.32 -1.12
C GLY A 74 4.33 1.86 -0.23
N ILE A 75 3.24 1.32 -0.80
CA ILE A 75 2.08 0.86 -0.02
C ILE A 75 1.26 -0.23 -0.71
N ALA A 76 0.79 -1.19 0.09
CA ALA A 76 -0.23 -2.16 -0.28
C ALA A 76 -1.64 -1.52 -0.21
N ALA A 77 -2.00 -0.72 -1.23
CA ALA A 77 -3.29 -0.03 -1.25
C ALA A 77 -4.50 -0.98 -1.43
N GLY A 78 -4.26 -2.16 -2.00
CA GLY A 78 -5.26 -3.25 -2.08
C GLY A 78 -6.35 -3.05 -3.12
N THR A 79 -6.70 -1.82 -3.51
CA THR A 79 -7.66 -1.50 -4.58
C THR A 79 -7.18 -0.33 -5.45
N PRO A 80 -7.70 -0.16 -6.68
CA PRO A 80 -7.35 0.97 -7.54
C PRO A 80 -7.72 2.35 -6.96
N SER A 81 -8.89 2.48 -6.32
CA SER A 81 -9.33 3.74 -5.72
C SER A 81 -8.42 4.17 -4.56
N ARG A 82 -8.07 3.23 -3.69
CA ARG A 82 -7.09 3.46 -2.62
C ARG A 82 -5.69 3.70 -3.18
N GLY A 83 -5.35 3.04 -4.29
CA GLY A 83 -4.10 3.28 -5.00
C GLY A 83 -3.96 4.74 -5.45
N ARG A 84 -5.01 5.29 -6.08
CA ARG A 84 -5.07 6.69 -6.46
C ARG A 84 -4.93 7.61 -5.24
N PHE A 85 -5.70 7.36 -4.18
CA PHE A 85 -5.61 8.11 -2.94
C PHE A 85 -4.17 8.17 -2.42
N TRP A 86 -3.49 7.04 -2.30
CA TRP A 86 -2.12 7.02 -1.77
C TRP A 86 -1.09 7.64 -2.72
N ALA A 87 -1.28 7.52 -4.04
CA ALA A 87 -0.45 8.24 -5.01
C ALA A 87 -0.57 9.77 -4.83
N GLU A 88 -1.78 10.28 -4.60
CA GLU A 88 -2.03 11.70 -4.28
C GLU A 88 -1.40 12.11 -2.94
N GLN A 89 -1.27 11.19 -1.98
CA GLN A 89 -0.53 11.41 -0.73
C GLN A 89 1.00 11.28 -0.89
N GLY A 90 1.52 11.01 -2.10
CA GLY A 90 2.95 10.96 -2.39
C GLY A 90 3.57 9.57 -2.45
N ALA A 91 2.78 8.49 -2.33
CA ALA A 91 3.30 7.14 -2.57
C ALA A 91 3.73 6.97 -4.04
N ARG A 92 4.91 6.38 -4.26
CA ARG A 92 5.47 6.16 -5.61
C ARG A 92 5.60 4.69 -6.01
N LEU A 93 5.41 3.76 -5.07
CA LEU A 93 5.31 2.33 -5.32
C LEU A 93 3.96 1.82 -4.78
N VAL A 94 2.97 1.61 -5.66
CA VAL A 94 1.58 1.39 -5.23
C VAL A 94 1.07 0.05 -5.73
N VAL A 95 0.76 -0.87 -4.81
CA VAL A 95 0.15 -2.16 -5.13
C VAL A 95 -1.36 -2.04 -5.00
N VAL A 96 -2.05 -2.09 -6.14
CA VAL A 96 -3.50 -1.80 -6.27
C VAL A 96 -4.39 -3.04 -6.23
N GLY A 97 -3.80 -4.22 -6.02
CA GLY A 97 -4.52 -5.49 -5.96
C GLY A 97 -3.58 -6.68 -5.95
N SER A 98 -4.16 -7.87 -5.84
CA SER A 98 -3.45 -9.15 -6.00
C SER A 98 -4.03 -9.93 -7.16
N ASP A 99 -3.18 -10.71 -7.81
CA ASP A 99 -3.53 -11.70 -8.82
C ASP A 99 -4.68 -12.61 -8.37
N ARG A 100 -4.61 -13.15 -7.14
CA ARG A 100 -5.65 -14.00 -6.55
C ARG A 100 -7.00 -13.29 -6.51
N ARG A 101 -7.03 -12.02 -6.08
CA ARG A 101 -8.27 -11.24 -5.99
C ARG A 101 -8.82 -10.93 -7.38
N ILE A 102 -7.95 -10.49 -8.30
CA ILE A 102 -8.32 -10.18 -9.69
C ILE A 102 -8.90 -11.41 -10.39
N LEU A 103 -8.24 -12.57 -10.29
CA LEU A 103 -8.72 -13.83 -10.86
C LEU A 103 -10.04 -14.26 -10.25
N SER A 104 -10.18 -14.16 -8.92
CA SER A 104 -11.42 -14.53 -8.22
C SER A 104 -12.59 -13.62 -8.62
N GLU A 105 -12.36 -12.31 -8.74
CA GLU A 105 -13.37 -11.34 -9.17
C GLU A 105 -13.76 -11.57 -10.63
N GLY A 106 -12.78 -11.77 -11.52
CA GLY A 106 -13.03 -12.06 -12.94
C GLY A 106 -13.81 -13.37 -13.15
N ALA A 107 -13.45 -14.45 -12.43
CA ALA A 107 -14.17 -15.72 -12.51
C ALA A 107 -15.62 -15.59 -12.02
N ARG A 108 -15.84 -14.84 -10.92
CA ARG A 108 -17.20 -14.55 -10.43
C ARG A 108 -18.01 -13.76 -11.45
N GLU A 109 -17.37 -12.84 -12.17
CA GLU A 109 -18.03 -12.06 -13.22
C GLU A 109 -18.49 -12.95 -14.38
N VAL A 110 -17.60 -13.79 -14.91
CA VAL A 110 -17.92 -14.73 -15.99
C VAL A 110 -19.08 -15.65 -15.60
N LEU A 111 -19.05 -16.20 -14.38
CA LEU A 111 -20.14 -17.05 -13.89
C LEU A 111 -21.46 -16.29 -13.68
N ARG A 112 -21.39 -15.03 -13.26
CA ARG A 112 -22.57 -14.18 -13.07
C ARG A 112 -23.27 -13.92 -14.39
N GLU A 113 -22.51 -13.57 -15.43
CA GLU A 113 -23.03 -13.38 -16.79
C GLU A 113 -23.62 -14.67 -17.36
N ALA A 114 -22.90 -15.80 -17.23
CA ALA A 114 -23.37 -17.10 -17.69
C ALA A 114 -24.67 -17.57 -17.00
N ARG A 115 -24.94 -17.11 -15.77
CA ARG A 115 -26.17 -17.38 -15.01
C ARG A 115 -27.31 -16.40 -15.32
N GLY A 116 -27.14 -15.48 -16.28
CA GLY A 116 -28.14 -14.48 -16.63
C GLY A 116 -28.17 -13.25 -15.71
N GLY A 117 -27.17 -13.10 -14.83
CA GLY A 117 -26.99 -11.86 -14.07
C GLY A 117 -26.36 -10.80 -14.95
N THR A 118 -27.07 -9.73 -15.27
CA THR A 118 -26.52 -8.60 -16.05
C THR A 118 -25.33 -7.96 -15.32
N ALA A 119 -24.24 -7.71 -16.04
CA ALA A 119 -23.12 -6.91 -15.55
C ALA A 119 -23.63 -5.55 -15.05
N LYS A 120 -23.16 -5.08 -13.88
CA LYS A 120 -23.41 -3.68 -13.50
C LYS A 120 -22.51 -2.84 -14.38
N VAL A 121 -23.08 -2.22 -15.41
CA VAL A 121 -22.41 -1.14 -16.16
C VAL A 121 -22.02 -0.08 -15.13
N ARG A 122 -20.72 0.11 -14.89
CA ARG A 122 -20.23 1.22 -14.06
C ARG A 122 -20.40 2.50 -14.88
N PRO A 123 -21.09 3.53 -14.39
CA PRO A 123 -21.04 4.84 -15.02
C PRO A 123 -19.61 5.38 -14.92
N GLY A 124 -19.15 5.99 -16.02
CA GLY A 124 -17.81 6.56 -16.17
C GLY A 124 -17.56 7.79 -15.32
#